data_AF-A0A150QVN8-F1
#
_entry.id   AF-A0A150QVN8-F1
#
_cell.length_a   1.000
_cell.length_b   1.000
_cell.length_c   1.000
_cell.angle_alpha   90.00
_cell.angle_beta   90.00
_cell.angle_gamma   90.00
#
_symmetry.space_group_name_H-M   'P 1'
#
loop_
_entity.id
_entity.type
_entity.pdbx_description
1 polymer ?
#
loop_
_entity_poly.entity_id
_entity_poly.type
_entity_poly.pdbx_seq_one_letter_code
_entity_poly.pdbx_strand_id
1 'polypeptide(L)'
;MALSTPGPTYDVSAINIKVVNAYDSCYYGEAVAEATVPLEEEALPADLVPSGGENHPFADALFVLPPGDYWVCAAPQTDVGAPSSHCYTAEGYVSVFGGSTVETTLVSHCTGEPNGGLDVIAALNSPPQITDLDIAESKFITTCEEATITVSAGDPDGDEVSYYWYQVSGPAYAALSPSGATATFSTTVAGNYELGVIAYDTWGYGTSLTFPIHVSLEEDCDGGGGGGGGGGEVCQTGEDVGTGSPWVVCAADEDTAWVSANSEGYFHLDLICQELGYAAAGAIGGTCGNVCGYCEDATSCGRPGQRFFDGGGECGTDELGRLICYTVQWECVN
;
A
#
# COMPACT_ATOMS: atom_id res chain seq x y z
N MET A 1 -63.77 37.70 5.08
CA MET A 1 -62.32 37.44 5.14
C MET A 1 -61.87 37.19 3.72
N ALA A 2 -61.15 38.14 3.12
CA ALA A 2 -60.48 37.87 1.85
C ALA A 2 -59.34 36.90 2.16
N LEU A 3 -59.35 35.74 1.53
CA LEU A 3 -58.18 34.87 1.46
C LEU A 3 -57.11 35.68 0.71
N SER A 4 -56.08 36.11 1.43
CA SER A 4 -54.87 36.63 0.81
C SER A 4 -54.32 35.53 -0.08
N THR A 5 -54.31 35.75 -1.38
CA THR A 5 -53.50 34.96 -2.30
C THR A 5 -52.07 34.96 -1.75
N PRO A 6 -51.44 33.78 -1.54
CA PRO A 6 -50.05 33.73 -1.14
C PRO A 6 -49.24 34.56 -2.14
N GLY A 7 -48.46 35.53 -1.65
CA GLY A 7 -47.49 36.23 -2.48
C GLY A 7 -46.44 35.25 -3.04
N PRO A 8 -45.59 35.70 -3.98
CA PRO A 8 -44.53 34.86 -4.53
C PRO A 8 -43.67 34.25 -3.41
N THR A 9 -43.30 32.97 -3.55
CA THR A 9 -42.53 32.21 -2.54
C THR A 9 -41.02 32.52 -2.56
N TYR A 10 -40.60 33.51 -3.34
CA TYR A 10 -39.21 33.91 -3.55
C TYR A 10 -39.00 35.40 -3.23
N ASP A 11 -37.76 35.76 -2.88
CA ASP A 11 -37.33 37.11 -2.46
C ASP A 11 -36.80 37.97 -3.63
N VAL A 12 -37.04 37.55 -4.87
CA VAL A 12 -36.55 38.21 -6.10
C VAL A 12 -37.47 39.35 -6.53
N SER A 13 -36.89 40.50 -6.82
CA SER A 13 -37.58 41.62 -7.46
C SER A 13 -36.89 42.16 -8.71
N ALA A 14 -35.65 41.72 -8.97
CA ALA A 14 -34.92 42.02 -10.19
C ALA A 14 -33.98 40.87 -10.57
N ILE A 15 -33.54 40.83 -11.83
CA ILE A 15 -32.47 39.95 -12.30
C ILE A 15 -31.30 40.83 -12.77
N ASN A 16 -30.10 40.58 -12.21
CA ASN A 16 -28.85 41.12 -12.72
C ASN A 16 -28.37 40.24 -13.87
N ILE A 17 -28.38 40.79 -15.08
CA ILE A 17 -27.90 40.13 -16.28
C ILE A 17 -26.51 40.68 -16.59
N LYS A 18 -25.50 39.82 -16.48
CA LYS A 18 -24.10 40.13 -16.70
C LYS A 18 -23.56 39.31 -17.87
N VAL A 19 -22.85 39.97 -18.76
CA VAL A 19 -22.19 39.34 -19.93
C VAL A 19 -20.68 39.45 -19.75
N VAL A 20 -19.98 38.34 -19.87
CA VAL A 20 -18.52 38.24 -19.79
C VAL A 20 -17.96 37.54 -21.04
N ASN A 21 -16.64 37.55 -21.24
CA ASN A 21 -16.05 36.78 -22.35
C ASN A 21 -16.28 35.28 -22.14
N ALA A 22 -16.35 34.51 -23.23
CA ALA A 22 -16.66 33.07 -23.20
C ALA A 22 -15.81 32.19 -22.27
N TYR A 23 -14.62 32.64 -21.85
CA TYR A 23 -13.72 31.88 -20.98
C TYR A 23 -13.61 32.44 -19.55
N ASP A 24 -14.35 33.51 -19.26
CA ASP A 24 -14.42 34.11 -17.93
C ASP A 24 -15.59 33.52 -17.13
N SER A 25 -15.53 33.59 -15.80
CA SER A 25 -16.63 33.13 -14.94
C SER A 25 -17.59 34.25 -14.58
N CYS A 26 -18.86 33.92 -14.34
CA CYS A 26 -19.85 34.87 -13.87
C CYS A 26 -19.45 35.57 -12.56
N TYR A 27 -18.74 34.85 -11.69
CA TYR A 27 -18.37 35.31 -10.36
C TYR A 27 -17.13 36.21 -10.35
N TYR A 28 -16.11 35.92 -11.18
CA TYR A 28 -14.83 36.63 -11.15
C TYR A 28 -14.51 37.42 -12.43
N GLY A 29 -15.23 37.20 -13.52
CA GLY A 29 -15.03 37.87 -14.80
C GLY A 29 -15.44 39.35 -14.79
N GLU A 30 -14.73 40.18 -15.53
CA GLU A 30 -15.10 41.59 -15.75
C GLU A 30 -16.30 41.68 -16.69
N ALA A 31 -17.29 42.51 -16.35
CA ALA A 31 -18.48 42.67 -17.16
C ALA A 31 -18.16 43.40 -18.48
N VAL A 32 -18.45 42.76 -19.61
CA VAL A 32 -18.46 43.38 -20.93
C VAL A 32 -19.72 44.23 -21.10
N ALA A 33 -20.84 43.77 -20.52
CA ALA A 33 -22.07 44.53 -20.33
C ALA A 33 -22.84 43.98 -19.13
N GLU A 34 -23.60 44.83 -18.44
CA GLU A 34 -24.36 44.46 -17.25
C GLU A 34 -25.58 45.36 -17.08
N ALA A 35 -26.71 44.78 -16.69
CA ALA A 35 -27.90 45.51 -16.27
C ALA A 35 -28.65 44.76 -15.18
N THR A 36 -29.24 45.48 -14.23
CA THR A 36 -30.22 44.94 -13.28
C THR A 36 -31.60 45.37 -13.74
N VAL A 37 -32.47 44.39 -14.04
CA VAL A 37 -33.80 44.61 -14.59
C VAL A 37 -34.86 44.09 -13.63
N PRO A 38 -35.88 44.90 -13.24
CA PRO A 38 -36.95 44.44 -12.37
C PRO A 38 -37.77 43.32 -13.02
N LEU A 39 -38.39 42.46 -12.22
CA LEU A 39 -39.32 41.45 -12.73
C LEU A 39 -40.56 42.10 -13.35
N GLU A 40 -41.02 41.55 -14.47
CA GLU A 40 -42.26 41.93 -15.14
C GLU A 40 -43.32 40.81 -15.11
N GLU A 41 -44.59 41.20 -15.21
CA GLU A 41 -45.77 40.32 -15.14
C GLU A 41 -46.40 40.07 -16.54
N GLU A 42 -45.66 40.37 -17.60
CA GLU A 42 -46.14 40.23 -18.98
C GLU A 42 -46.27 38.75 -19.43
N ALA A 43 -46.89 38.52 -20.57
CA ALA A 43 -47.08 37.16 -21.08
C ALA A 43 -45.79 36.60 -21.71
N LEU A 44 -45.22 35.55 -21.11
CA LEU A 44 -44.12 34.79 -21.70
C LEU A 44 -44.55 34.08 -23.01
N PRO A 45 -43.62 33.88 -23.97
CA PRO A 45 -43.85 33.00 -25.12
C PRO A 45 -44.30 31.60 -24.69
N ALA A 46 -45.28 31.04 -25.40
CA ALA A 46 -45.96 29.78 -25.01
C ALA A 46 -45.00 28.57 -24.88
N ASP A 47 -43.88 28.57 -25.61
CA ASP A 47 -42.87 27.50 -25.56
C ASP A 47 -41.99 27.53 -24.30
N LEU A 48 -42.05 28.63 -23.53
CA LEU A 48 -41.31 28.84 -22.28
C LEU A 48 -42.17 28.63 -21.03
N VAL A 49 -43.47 28.33 -21.22
CA VAL A 49 -44.42 28.05 -20.14
C VAL A 49 -44.72 26.54 -20.12
N PRO A 50 -44.33 25.79 -19.07
CA PRO A 50 -44.64 24.37 -18.96
C PRO A 50 -46.15 24.08 -19.06
N SER A 51 -46.51 22.91 -19.60
CA SER A 51 -47.92 22.50 -19.74
C SER A 51 -48.66 22.55 -18.39
N GLY A 52 -49.61 23.48 -18.26
CA GLY A 52 -50.42 23.70 -17.05
C GLY A 52 -49.94 24.83 -16.12
N GLY A 53 -48.91 25.59 -16.49
CA GLY A 53 -48.50 26.82 -15.79
C GLY A 53 -49.28 28.05 -16.25
N GLU A 54 -49.60 28.96 -15.32
CA GLU A 54 -50.07 30.32 -15.62
C GLU A 54 -49.06 31.33 -15.04
N ASN A 55 -48.72 32.37 -15.82
CA ASN A 55 -47.89 33.55 -15.51
C ASN A 55 -46.66 33.32 -14.61
N HIS A 56 -45.47 33.24 -15.22
CA HIS A 56 -44.19 33.23 -14.52
C HIS A 56 -43.52 34.60 -14.62
N PRO A 57 -43.19 35.27 -13.50
CA PRO A 57 -42.43 36.51 -13.52
C PRO A 57 -41.03 36.28 -14.10
N PHE A 58 -40.59 37.19 -14.95
CA PHE A 58 -39.32 37.12 -15.67
C PHE A 58 -38.73 38.52 -15.81
N ALA A 59 -37.51 38.62 -16.33
CA ALA A 59 -36.93 39.89 -16.73
C ALA A 59 -36.15 39.68 -18.03
N ASP A 60 -36.22 40.66 -18.93
CA ASP A 60 -35.49 40.65 -20.20
C ASP A 60 -34.47 41.79 -20.25
N ALA A 61 -33.40 41.61 -21.04
CA ALA A 61 -32.47 42.69 -21.31
C ALA A 61 -31.89 42.55 -22.71
N LEU A 62 -31.85 43.67 -23.43
CA LEU A 62 -31.23 43.75 -24.74
C LEU A 62 -29.90 44.50 -24.64
N PHE A 63 -28.81 43.81 -24.98
CA PHE A 63 -27.47 44.39 -25.06
C PHE A 63 -27.00 44.45 -26.51
N VAL A 64 -26.35 45.56 -26.89
CA VAL A 64 -25.67 45.69 -28.19
C VAL A 64 -24.19 45.42 -27.99
N LEU A 65 -23.72 44.27 -28.50
CA LEU A 65 -22.35 43.81 -28.34
C LEU A 65 -21.66 43.62 -29.71
N PRO A 66 -20.32 43.77 -29.80
CA PRO A 66 -19.56 43.35 -30.97
C PRO A 66 -19.73 41.84 -31.26
N PRO A 67 -19.55 41.37 -32.51
CA PRO A 67 -19.50 39.94 -32.81
C PRO A 67 -18.40 39.23 -32.00
N GLY A 68 -18.73 38.09 -31.41
CA GLY A 68 -17.85 37.37 -30.50
C GLY A 68 -18.59 36.30 -29.70
N ASP A 69 -17.82 35.52 -28.95
CA ASP A 69 -18.31 34.49 -28.04
C ASP A 69 -18.37 35.01 -26.61
N TYR A 70 -19.49 34.79 -25.96
CA TYR A 70 -19.78 35.34 -24.64
C TYR A 70 -20.38 34.29 -23.71
N TRP A 71 -20.20 34.53 -22.42
CA TRP A 71 -20.87 33.79 -21.35
C TRP A 71 -21.84 34.75 -20.65
N VAL A 72 -23.11 34.36 -20.55
CA VAL A 72 -24.17 35.21 -19.99
C VAL A 72 -24.64 34.62 -18.66
N CYS A 73 -24.83 35.50 -17.69
CA CYS A 73 -25.19 35.18 -16.32
C CYS A 73 -26.45 35.95 -15.96
N ALA A 74 -27.45 35.27 -15.40
CA ALA A 74 -28.68 35.87 -14.90
C ALA A 74 -28.81 35.57 -13.41
N ALA A 75 -28.46 36.54 -12.57
CA ALA A 75 -28.43 36.43 -11.11
C ALA A 75 -29.66 37.13 -10.49
N PRO A 76 -30.59 36.38 -9.88
CA PRO A 76 -31.75 36.97 -9.21
C PRO A 76 -31.32 37.83 -8.02
N GLN A 77 -31.97 38.98 -7.81
CA GLN A 77 -31.66 39.97 -6.78
C GLN A 77 -32.91 40.36 -5.98
N THR A 78 -32.68 40.67 -4.71
CA THR A 78 -33.67 41.23 -3.78
C THR A 78 -33.90 42.72 -4.01
N ASP A 79 -34.93 43.30 -3.39
CA ASP A 79 -35.25 44.75 -3.43
C ASP A 79 -34.10 45.67 -2.97
N VAL A 80 -33.14 45.13 -2.23
CA VAL A 80 -31.96 45.85 -1.74
C VAL A 80 -30.71 45.59 -2.59
N GLY A 81 -30.84 44.91 -3.73
CA GLY A 81 -29.76 44.63 -4.69
C GLY A 81 -28.80 43.51 -4.27
N ALA A 82 -29.06 42.82 -3.15
CA ALA A 82 -28.30 41.63 -2.76
C ALA A 82 -28.74 40.43 -3.61
N PRO A 83 -27.84 39.48 -3.94
CA PRO A 83 -28.22 38.22 -4.57
C PRO A 83 -29.34 37.54 -3.78
N SER A 84 -30.34 37.04 -4.49
CA SER A 84 -31.45 36.28 -3.93
C SER A 84 -30.92 35.05 -3.20
N SER A 85 -31.48 34.78 -2.04
CA SER A 85 -31.20 33.56 -1.28
C SER A 85 -32.06 32.37 -1.73
N HIS A 86 -33.06 32.61 -2.60
CA HIS A 86 -34.11 31.66 -2.98
C HIS A 86 -34.03 31.22 -4.45
N CYS A 87 -33.30 31.93 -5.30
CA CYS A 87 -33.18 31.60 -6.73
C CYS A 87 -31.71 31.60 -7.19
N TYR A 88 -31.31 30.54 -7.89
CA TYR A 88 -29.94 30.37 -8.37
C TYR A 88 -29.66 31.19 -9.64
N THR A 89 -28.37 31.52 -9.84
CA THR A 89 -27.90 32.14 -11.09
C THR A 89 -27.97 31.14 -12.24
N ALA A 90 -28.60 31.52 -13.35
CA ALA A 90 -28.59 30.75 -14.58
C ALA A 90 -27.47 31.24 -15.51
N GLU A 91 -26.81 30.32 -16.21
CA GLU A 91 -25.65 30.62 -17.06
C GLU A 91 -25.74 29.93 -18.43
N GLY A 92 -25.18 30.55 -19.48
CA GLY A 92 -25.14 29.93 -20.81
C GLY A 92 -24.15 30.58 -21.79
N TYR A 93 -23.63 29.76 -22.71
CA TYR A 93 -22.75 30.19 -23.81
C TYR A 93 -23.56 30.72 -25.00
N VAL A 94 -23.13 31.85 -25.59
CA VAL A 94 -23.75 32.42 -26.78
C VAL A 94 -22.69 32.94 -27.76
N SER A 95 -22.89 32.69 -29.06
CA SER A 95 -22.12 33.31 -30.14
C SER A 95 -22.93 34.40 -30.84
N VAL A 96 -22.42 35.63 -30.90
CA VAL A 96 -23.08 36.77 -31.57
C VAL A 96 -22.48 36.97 -32.96
N PHE A 97 -23.33 37.04 -33.98
CA PHE A 97 -22.95 37.25 -35.38
C PHE A 97 -23.33 38.64 -35.86
N GLY A 98 -22.48 39.26 -36.70
CA GLY A 98 -22.74 40.58 -37.25
C GLY A 98 -24.01 40.64 -38.09
N GLY A 99 -24.90 41.60 -37.79
CA GLY A 99 -26.13 41.84 -38.55
C GLY A 99 -27.29 40.88 -38.23
N SER A 100 -27.20 40.10 -37.15
CA SER A 100 -28.27 39.20 -36.67
C SER A 100 -28.48 39.38 -35.17
N THR A 101 -29.71 39.18 -34.69
CA THR A 101 -30.02 39.12 -33.27
C THR A 101 -30.04 37.65 -32.84
N VAL A 102 -29.29 37.30 -31.79
CA VAL A 102 -29.28 35.97 -31.20
C VAL A 102 -30.08 36.04 -29.90
N GLU A 103 -31.13 35.25 -29.81
CA GLU A 103 -31.99 35.13 -28.62
C GLU A 103 -31.61 33.85 -27.88
N THR A 104 -31.40 33.96 -26.57
CA THR A 104 -31.15 32.82 -25.69
C THR A 104 -32.08 32.93 -24.49
N THR A 105 -32.60 31.80 -24.02
CA THR A 105 -33.45 31.76 -22.83
C THR A 105 -32.68 31.13 -21.68
N LEU A 106 -32.51 31.88 -20.60
CA LEU A 106 -31.95 31.39 -19.34
C LEU A 106 -33.08 31.32 -18.32
N VAL A 107 -33.34 30.12 -17.79
CA VAL A 107 -34.37 29.91 -16.76
C VAL A 107 -33.68 29.76 -15.40
N SER A 108 -33.78 30.80 -14.57
CA SER A 108 -33.38 30.70 -13.17
C SER A 108 -34.39 29.82 -12.42
N HIS A 109 -33.91 28.74 -11.81
CA HIS A 109 -34.74 27.87 -10.98
C HIS A 109 -34.99 28.54 -9.61
N CYS A 110 -36.24 28.96 -9.38
CA CYS A 110 -36.75 29.41 -8.08
C CYS A 110 -37.53 28.27 -7.39
N THR A 111 -37.38 28.11 -6.08
CA THR A 111 -38.00 26.99 -5.35
C THR A 111 -39.37 27.33 -4.74
N GLY A 112 -40.29 26.34 -4.77
CA GLY A 112 -41.35 26.15 -3.77
C GLY A 112 -40.94 24.99 -2.84
N GLU A 113 -41.07 25.17 -1.53
CA GLU A 113 -40.39 24.40 -0.45
C GLU A 113 -40.86 22.93 -0.26
N PRO A 114 -39.97 22.00 0.16
CA PRO A 114 -39.39 22.02 1.52
C PRO A 114 -37.89 22.24 1.57
N ASN A 115 -37.43 22.61 2.76
CA ASN A 115 -36.03 22.84 3.06
C ASN A 115 -35.21 21.60 2.67
N GLY A 116 -34.10 21.80 1.97
CA GLY A 116 -32.98 20.87 2.08
C GLY A 116 -32.22 21.20 3.37
N GLY A 117 -32.24 20.31 4.36
CA GLY A 117 -31.24 20.35 5.42
C GLY A 117 -29.90 19.86 4.85
N LEU A 118 -28.87 20.71 4.86
CA LEU A 118 -27.50 20.25 4.69
C LEU A 118 -26.98 19.84 6.07
N ASP A 119 -27.01 18.54 6.34
CA ASP A 119 -26.31 17.94 7.48
C ASP A 119 -24.92 17.49 7.00
N VAL A 120 -23.89 18.27 7.34
CA VAL A 120 -22.49 17.91 7.06
C VAL A 120 -21.94 17.24 8.31
N ILE A 121 -21.85 15.91 8.25
CA ILE A 121 -21.11 15.13 9.23
C ILE A 121 -19.69 14.96 8.69
N ALA A 122 -18.75 15.63 9.33
CA ALA A 122 -17.33 15.36 9.17
C ALA A 122 -16.87 14.58 10.40
N ALA A 123 -16.48 13.32 10.19
CA ALA A 123 -15.90 12.49 11.22
C ALA A 123 -14.37 12.52 11.10
N LEU A 124 -13.69 12.48 12.24
CA LEU A 124 -12.25 12.26 12.33
C LEU A 124 -12.03 10.76 12.56
N ASN A 125 -10.96 10.23 12.00
CA ASN A 125 -10.53 8.85 12.19
C ASN A 125 -9.08 8.84 12.70
N SER A 126 -8.81 7.99 13.66
CA SER A 126 -7.51 7.75 14.27
C SER A 126 -7.06 6.34 13.88
N PRO A 127 -5.76 6.12 13.60
CA PRO A 127 -5.29 4.76 13.38
C PRO A 127 -5.33 3.96 14.69
N PRO A 128 -5.43 2.62 14.60
CA PRO A 128 -5.46 1.76 15.77
C PRO A 128 -4.14 1.83 16.53
N GLN A 129 -4.18 1.47 17.81
CA GLN A 129 -3.03 1.46 18.69
C GLN A 129 -2.77 0.03 19.18
N ILE A 130 -1.56 -0.48 18.95
CA ILE A 130 -1.09 -1.71 19.57
C ILE A 130 -0.67 -1.36 21.00
N THR A 131 -1.37 -1.94 21.99
CA THR A 131 -1.15 -1.64 23.41
C THR A 131 -0.36 -2.72 24.13
N ASP A 132 -0.37 -3.95 23.61
CA ASP A 132 0.34 -5.07 24.23
C ASP A 132 0.74 -6.12 23.20
N LEU A 133 1.79 -6.87 23.53
CA LEU A 133 2.31 -7.99 22.77
C LEU A 133 2.70 -9.10 23.75
N ASP A 134 2.04 -10.24 23.65
CA ASP A 134 2.37 -11.45 24.40
C ASP A 134 2.94 -12.51 23.47
N ILE A 135 4.00 -13.19 23.90
CA ILE A 135 4.61 -14.29 23.17
C ILE A 135 4.57 -15.49 24.10
N ALA A 136 3.58 -16.34 23.87
CA ALA A 136 3.25 -17.43 24.76
C ALA A 136 4.24 -18.59 24.64
N GLU A 137 4.47 -19.14 25.82
CA GLU A 137 5.64 -19.84 26.37
C GLU A 137 6.87 -18.94 26.49
N SER A 138 7.51 -18.52 25.40
CA SER A 138 8.73 -17.69 25.44
C SER A 138 9.06 -17.09 24.07
N LYS A 139 9.78 -15.96 24.04
CA LYS A 139 10.40 -15.43 22.81
C LYS A 139 11.72 -16.13 22.43
N PHE A 140 12.19 -17.01 23.31
CA PHE A 140 13.30 -17.93 23.07
C PHE A 140 12.70 -19.32 22.95
N ILE A 141 12.79 -19.88 21.76
CA ILE A 141 12.28 -21.22 21.43
C ILE A 141 13.41 -22.05 20.81
N THR A 142 13.20 -23.34 20.65
CA THR A 142 14.09 -24.19 19.86
C THR A 142 13.51 -24.50 18.47
N THR A 143 14.30 -25.12 17.60
CA THR A 143 13.87 -25.53 16.23
C THR A 143 12.70 -26.51 16.18
N CYS A 144 12.26 -27.01 17.35
CA CYS A 144 11.16 -27.97 17.50
C CYS A 144 9.93 -27.37 18.18
N GLU A 145 10.05 -26.14 18.68
CA GLU A 145 9.02 -25.44 19.43
C GLU A 145 8.32 -24.41 18.53
N GLU A 146 7.09 -24.06 18.90
CA GLU A 146 6.35 -22.98 18.25
C GLU A 146 6.13 -21.84 19.23
N ALA A 147 6.28 -20.61 18.75
CA ALA A 147 5.89 -19.42 19.50
C ALA A 147 4.48 -18.99 19.06
N THR A 148 3.56 -18.88 20.02
CA THR A 148 2.25 -18.27 19.76
C THR A 148 2.31 -16.81 20.16
N ILE A 149 2.22 -15.92 19.17
CA ILE A 149 2.27 -14.47 19.38
C ILE A 149 0.86 -13.92 19.37
N THR A 150 0.48 -13.16 20.39
CA THR A 150 -0.83 -12.48 20.48
C THR A 150 -0.62 -10.99 20.68
N VAL A 151 -1.30 -10.18 19.87
CA VAL A 151 -1.28 -8.72 19.95
C VAL A 151 -2.61 -8.24 20.51
N SER A 152 -2.55 -7.29 21.43
CA SER A 152 -3.72 -6.50 21.79
C SER A 152 -3.64 -5.15 21.08
N ALA A 153 -4.58 -4.90 20.18
CA ALA A 153 -4.76 -3.61 19.55
C ALA A 153 -6.22 -3.16 19.66
N GLY A 154 -6.41 -1.85 19.81
CA GLY A 154 -7.71 -1.23 19.84
C GLY A 154 -7.71 0.07 19.06
N ASP A 155 -8.85 0.38 18.45
CA ASP A 155 -9.04 1.64 17.78
C ASP A 155 -9.71 2.66 18.73
N PRO A 156 -9.14 3.87 18.90
CA PRO A 156 -9.72 4.91 19.75
C PRO A 156 -11.12 5.36 19.35
N ASP A 157 -11.47 5.24 18.07
CA ASP A 157 -12.77 5.60 17.51
C ASP A 157 -13.75 4.41 17.54
N GLY A 158 -13.27 3.22 17.94
CA GLY A 158 -14.06 2.00 18.13
C GLY A 158 -14.20 1.13 16.88
N ASP A 159 -13.39 1.41 15.85
CA ASP A 159 -13.34 0.63 14.62
C ASP A 159 -12.85 -0.81 14.85
N GLU A 160 -13.29 -1.72 13.98
CA GLU A 160 -12.79 -3.09 13.95
C GLU A 160 -11.35 -3.12 13.46
N VAL A 161 -10.50 -3.88 14.15
CA VAL A 161 -9.07 -3.98 13.85
C VAL A 161 -8.76 -5.28 13.11
N SER A 162 -8.09 -5.18 11.97
CA SER A 162 -7.58 -6.31 11.19
C SER A 162 -6.05 -6.37 11.22
N TYR A 163 -5.46 -7.55 10.97
CA TYR A 163 -4.04 -7.79 11.21
C TYR A 163 -3.32 -8.41 10.00
N TYR A 164 -2.10 -7.95 9.75
CA TYR A 164 -1.19 -8.52 8.77
C TYR A 164 0.16 -8.83 9.42
N TRP A 165 0.61 -10.08 9.30
CA TRP A 165 1.84 -10.58 9.91
C TRP A 165 2.88 -10.88 8.84
N TYR A 166 4.15 -10.59 9.13
CA TYR A 166 5.25 -10.77 8.19
C TYR A 166 6.59 -10.97 8.91
N GLN A 167 7.54 -11.63 8.25
CA GLN A 167 8.93 -11.67 8.69
C GLN A 167 9.67 -10.48 8.09
N VAL A 168 10.36 -9.72 8.94
CA VAL A 168 11.18 -8.55 8.55
C VAL A 168 12.57 -9.00 8.14
N SER A 169 13.20 -9.87 8.95
CA SER A 169 14.53 -10.42 8.70
C SER A 169 14.74 -11.73 9.46
N GLY A 170 15.76 -12.49 9.10
CA GLY A 170 16.11 -13.78 9.70
C GLY A 170 16.32 -14.85 8.64
N PRO A 171 16.70 -16.07 9.03
CA PRO A 171 16.81 -17.19 8.10
C PRO A 171 15.54 -17.40 7.25
N ALA A 172 15.71 -17.92 6.04
CA ALA A 172 14.61 -18.23 5.15
C ALA A 172 13.80 -19.44 5.65
N TYR A 173 12.61 -19.63 5.08
CA TYR A 173 11.74 -20.81 5.29
C TYR A 173 11.09 -20.96 6.68
N ALA A 174 11.09 -19.92 7.52
CA ALA A 174 10.26 -19.93 8.72
C ALA A 174 8.76 -19.89 8.37
N ALA A 175 7.95 -20.63 9.13
CA ALA A 175 6.51 -20.64 9.02
C ALA A 175 5.92 -19.58 9.97
N LEU A 176 5.14 -18.64 9.41
CA LEU A 176 4.36 -17.67 10.17
C LEU A 176 2.89 -17.79 9.75
N SER A 177 2.07 -18.38 10.62
CA SER A 177 0.67 -18.72 10.34
C SER A 177 -0.28 -17.77 11.10
N PRO A 178 -0.84 -16.74 10.44
CA PRO A 178 -1.70 -15.77 11.08
C PRO A 178 -3.15 -16.28 11.27
N SER A 179 -3.76 -15.88 12.39
CA SER A 179 -5.17 -16.10 12.72
C SER A 179 -5.73 -14.88 13.47
N GLY A 180 -5.88 -13.76 12.75
CA GLY A 180 -6.34 -12.49 13.32
C GLY A 180 -5.28 -11.85 14.21
N ALA A 181 -5.64 -11.51 15.45
CA ALA A 181 -4.75 -10.90 16.44
C ALA A 181 -3.66 -11.85 16.98
N THR A 182 -3.69 -13.13 16.58
CA THR A 182 -2.71 -14.14 16.96
C THR A 182 -2.00 -14.67 15.71
N ALA A 183 -0.72 -15.01 15.84
CA ALA A 183 0.03 -15.75 14.83
C ALA A 183 0.89 -16.83 15.50
N THR A 184 1.05 -17.97 14.83
CA THR A 184 1.97 -19.04 15.26
C THR A 184 3.22 -18.98 14.40
N PHE A 185 4.38 -18.91 15.05
CA PHE A 185 5.68 -18.93 14.42
C PHE A 185 6.41 -20.24 14.74
N SER A 186 6.96 -20.88 13.72
CA SER A 186 7.83 -22.05 13.86
C SER A 186 8.86 -22.12 12.74
N THR A 187 10.01 -22.74 13.01
CA THR A 187 11.10 -22.85 12.03
C THR A 187 12.06 -23.96 12.42
N THR A 188 12.68 -24.60 11.44
CA THR A 188 13.71 -25.63 11.64
C THR A 188 15.13 -25.08 11.59
N VAL A 189 15.30 -23.77 11.37
CA VAL A 189 16.61 -23.13 11.25
C VAL A 189 16.85 -22.24 12.46
N ALA A 190 17.89 -22.53 13.23
CA ALA A 190 18.29 -21.67 14.33
C ALA A 190 18.75 -20.29 13.84
N GLY A 191 18.52 -19.28 14.66
CA GLY A 191 18.84 -17.91 14.31
C GLY A 191 17.95 -16.90 15.00
N ASN A 192 18.23 -15.63 14.73
CA ASN A 192 17.41 -14.52 15.20
C ASN A 192 16.47 -14.08 14.08
N TYR A 193 15.18 -14.02 14.41
CA TYR A 193 14.12 -13.58 13.50
C TYR A 193 13.55 -12.28 14.02
N GLU A 194 13.40 -11.30 13.13
CA GLU A 194 12.62 -10.09 13.40
C GLU A 194 11.29 -10.26 12.70
N LEU A 195 10.20 -10.29 13.47
CA LEU A 195 8.84 -10.41 12.97
C LEU A 195 8.11 -9.08 13.09
N GLY A 196 7.10 -8.88 12.26
CA GLY A 196 6.30 -7.67 12.21
C GLY A 196 4.81 -7.98 12.14
N VAL A 197 4.02 -7.09 12.75
CA VAL A 197 2.57 -7.05 12.63
C VAL A 197 2.15 -5.63 12.24
N ILE A 198 1.16 -5.52 11.38
CA ILE A 198 0.44 -4.27 11.10
C ILE A 198 -1.01 -4.47 11.51
N ALA A 199 -1.53 -3.58 12.35
CA ALA A 199 -2.94 -3.51 12.71
C ALA A 199 -3.59 -2.38 11.89
N TYR A 200 -4.66 -2.67 11.17
CA TYR A 200 -5.41 -1.73 10.32
C TYR A 200 -6.82 -1.50 10.86
N ASP A 201 -7.31 -0.27 10.74
CA ASP A 201 -8.73 0.07 10.89
C ASP A 201 -9.55 -0.29 9.63
N THR A 202 -10.85 -0.03 9.68
CA THR A 202 -11.78 -0.27 8.58
C THR A 202 -11.59 0.69 7.39
N TRP A 203 -10.83 1.77 7.58
CA TRP A 203 -10.49 2.77 6.57
C TRP A 203 -9.13 2.52 5.90
N GLY A 204 -8.40 1.48 6.33
CA GLY A 204 -7.13 1.05 5.77
C GLY A 204 -5.90 1.78 6.33
N TYR A 205 -6.04 2.60 7.38
CA TYR A 205 -4.90 3.18 8.09
C TYR A 205 -4.46 2.23 9.20
N GLY A 206 -3.15 2.16 9.45
CA GLY A 206 -2.62 1.18 10.38
C GLY A 206 -1.37 1.61 11.13
N THR A 207 -1.09 0.85 12.18
CA THR A 207 0.12 0.95 13.00
C THR A 207 0.91 -0.34 12.91
N SER A 208 2.24 -0.25 12.97
CA SER A 208 3.13 -1.41 12.87
C SER A 208 3.95 -1.59 14.14
N LEU A 209 4.17 -2.84 14.53
CA LEU A 209 5.10 -3.22 15.59
C LEU A 209 6.01 -4.35 15.09
N THR A 210 7.31 -4.27 15.39
CA THR A 210 8.26 -5.36 15.17
C THR A 210 8.82 -5.88 16.49
N PHE A 211 9.20 -7.15 16.52
CA PHE A 211 9.73 -7.80 17.71
C PHE A 211 10.58 -9.03 17.34
N PRO A 212 11.56 -9.40 18.18
CA PRO A 212 12.45 -10.51 17.92
C PRO A 212 11.94 -11.85 18.47
N ILE A 213 12.21 -12.93 17.73
CA ILE A 213 12.19 -14.32 18.20
C ILE A 213 13.59 -14.89 18.06
N HIS A 214 14.07 -15.56 19.11
CA HIS A 214 15.38 -16.19 19.15
C HIS A 214 15.23 -17.70 19.12
N VAL A 215 15.76 -18.35 18.09
CA VAL A 215 15.65 -19.79 17.89
C VAL A 215 17.00 -20.44 18.10
N SER A 216 17.10 -21.32 19.08
CA SER A 216 18.28 -22.16 19.31
C SER A 216 18.11 -23.51 18.64
N LEU A 217 19.20 -24.17 18.25
CA LEU A 217 19.14 -25.54 17.77
C LEU A 217 18.69 -26.46 18.90
N GLU A 218 17.76 -27.36 18.60
CA GLU A 218 17.51 -28.55 19.42
C GLU A 218 17.66 -29.79 18.54
N GLU A 219 18.57 -30.67 18.97
CA GLU A 219 19.06 -31.80 18.18
C GLU A 219 18.03 -32.93 18.04
N ASP A 220 17.00 -32.98 18.91
CA ASP A 220 16.01 -34.06 18.98
C ASP A 220 14.56 -33.52 18.99
N CYS A 221 14.04 -33.12 17.82
CA CYS A 221 12.62 -32.74 17.67
C CYS A 221 11.64 -33.93 17.74
N ASP A 222 12.14 -35.15 17.93
CA ASP A 222 11.35 -36.37 18.04
C ASP A 222 11.51 -36.94 19.46
N GLY A 223 10.41 -36.99 20.21
CA GLY A 223 10.38 -37.65 21.50
C GLY A 223 10.69 -39.15 21.37
N GLY A 224 11.97 -39.52 21.44
CA GLY A 224 12.41 -40.90 21.28
C GLY A 224 13.93 -41.01 21.39
N GLY A 225 14.42 -41.15 22.62
CA GLY A 225 15.85 -41.12 22.91
C GLY A 225 16.71 -42.12 22.12
N GLY A 226 17.93 -41.69 21.81
CA GLY A 226 18.95 -42.59 21.27
C GLY A 226 20.17 -41.92 20.62
N GLY A 227 20.87 -41.05 21.35
CA GLY A 227 22.27 -40.61 21.20
C GLY A 227 23.03 -40.78 19.87
N GLY A 228 23.62 -39.66 19.40
CA GLY A 228 24.77 -39.63 18.50
C GLY A 228 25.01 -38.21 17.97
N GLY A 229 26.09 -37.54 18.41
CA GLY A 229 26.36 -36.11 18.20
C GLY A 229 26.48 -35.65 16.75
N GLY A 230 25.92 -34.47 16.47
CA GLY A 230 25.92 -33.82 15.16
C GLY A 230 27.11 -32.87 14.97
N GLY A 231 28.28 -33.43 14.68
CA GLY A 231 29.28 -32.74 13.83
C GLY A 231 29.22 -33.43 12.47
N GLY A 232 29.19 -32.67 11.37
CA GLY A 232 29.01 -33.24 10.01
C GLY A 232 29.81 -34.52 9.81
N GLU A 233 29.18 -35.62 9.43
CA GLU A 233 29.89 -36.90 9.37
C GLU A 233 30.89 -36.87 8.20
N VAL A 234 32.09 -37.40 8.38
CA VAL A 234 33.05 -37.54 7.27
C VAL A 234 32.39 -38.38 6.16
N CYS A 235 32.49 -37.91 4.92
CA CYS A 235 31.77 -38.45 3.75
C CYS A 235 30.25 -38.22 3.72
N GLN A 236 29.68 -37.39 4.60
CA GLN A 236 28.34 -36.88 4.41
C GLN A 236 28.26 -36.08 3.10
N THR A 237 27.22 -36.31 2.31
CA THR A 237 26.95 -35.61 1.06
C THR A 237 25.62 -34.89 1.14
N GLY A 238 25.49 -33.77 0.45
CA GLY A 238 24.23 -33.06 0.27
C GLY A 238 24.20 -32.24 -1.01
N GLU A 239 23.15 -31.47 -1.19
CA GLU A 239 22.97 -30.54 -2.31
C GLU A 239 22.70 -29.14 -1.77
N ASP A 240 23.33 -28.14 -2.38
CA ASP A 240 23.04 -26.73 -2.07
C ASP A 240 21.57 -26.42 -2.36
N VAL A 241 20.83 -25.93 -1.38
CA VAL A 241 19.36 -25.74 -1.49
C VAL A 241 18.97 -24.73 -2.57
N GLY A 242 19.82 -23.74 -2.86
CA GLY A 242 19.55 -22.73 -3.88
C GLY A 242 19.82 -23.20 -5.31
N THR A 243 20.86 -24.01 -5.52
CA THR A 243 21.37 -24.33 -6.85
C THR A 243 21.28 -25.82 -7.22
N GLY A 244 21.07 -26.70 -6.23
CA GLY A 244 21.16 -28.15 -6.37
C GLY A 244 22.60 -28.66 -6.52
N SER A 245 23.62 -27.84 -6.26
CA SER A 245 25.01 -28.24 -6.48
C SER A 245 25.47 -29.22 -5.39
N PRO A 246 26.00 -30.40 -5.75
CA PRO A 246 26.32 -31.43 -4.77
C PRO A 246 27.64 -31.14 -4.06
N TRP A 247 27.66 -31.32 -2.74
CA TRP A 247 28.81 -31.11 -1.86
C TRP A 247 29.08 -32.35 -1.01
N VAL A 248 30.28 -32.42 -0.42
CA VAL A 248 30.70 -33.52 0.47
C VAL A 248 31.61 -33.03 1.60
N VAL A 249 31.44 -33.60 2.79
CA VAL A 249 32.29 -33.36 3.96
C VAL A 249 33.55 -34.22 3.87
N CYS A 250 34.70 -33.56 3.91
CA CYS A 250 36.03 -34.16 3.75
C CYS A 250 36.70 -34.45 5.10
N ALA A 251 36.42 -33.61 6.10
CA ALA A 251 36.83 -33.78 7.49
C ALA A 251 35.89 -32.92 8.35
N ALA A 252 35.66 -33.33 9.60
CA ALA A 252 34.83 -32.58 10.52
C ALA A 252 35.15 -32.94 11.97
N ASP A 253 35.04 -31.96 12.84
CA ASP A 253 35.08 -32.06 14.29
C ASP A 253 34.06 -31.08 14.91
N GLU A 254 34.13 -30.88 16.24
CA GLU A 254 33.18 -30.02 16.96
C GLU A 254 33.31 -28.53 16.65
N ASP A 255 34.46 -28.09 16.14
CA ASP A 255 34.76 -26.67 15.92
C ASP A 255 34.75 -26.31 14.42
N THR A 256 35.13 -27.26 13.56
CA THR A 256 35.30 -27.03 12.13
C THR A 256 34.84 -28.20 11.26
N ALA A 257 34.38 -27.89 10.05
CA ALA A 257 34.26 -28.88 8.96
C ALA A 257 34.95 -28.39 7.70
N TRP A 258 35.62 -29.29 7.02
CA TRP A 258 36.12 -29.08 5.67
C TRP A 258 35.16 -29.69 4.66
N VAL A 259 34.59 -28.84 3.81
CA VAL A 259 33.61 -29.22 2.80
C VAL A 259 34.19 -28.95 1.42
N SER A 260 33.83 -29.80 0.45
CA SER A 260 34.28 -29.69 -0.93
C SER A 260 33.11 -29.89 -1.89
N ALA A 261 33.17 -29.19 -3.02
CA ALA A 261 32.31 -29.42 -4.17
C ALA A 261 32.49 -30.88 -4.64
N ASN A 262 31.39 -31.63 -4.74
CA ASN A 262 31.41 -33.01 -5.23
C ASN A 262 31.41 -33.05 -6.77
N SER A 263 30.86 -32.00 -7.40
CA SER A 263 31.03 -31.67 -8.81
C SER A 263 31.12 -30.16 -9.02
N GLU A 264 31.45 -29.72 -10.23
CA GLU A 264 31.40 -28.30 -10.59
C GLU A 264 29.99 -27.73 -10.34
N GLY A 265 29.90 -26.59 -9.65
CA GLY A 265 28.63 -26.02 -9.24
C GLY A 265 28.74 -24.62 -8.66
N TYR A 266 27.68 -24.18 -7.97
CA TYR A 266 27.55 -22.92 -7.24
C TYR A 266 27.12 -23.25 -5.80
N PHE A 267 27.74 -22.67 -4.78
CA PHE A 267 27.54 -23.10 -3.40
C PHE A 267 27.38 -21.90 -2.47
N HIS A 268 26.31 -21.91 -1.67
CA HIS A 268 26.02 -20.96 -0.61
C HIS A 268 26.66 -21.45 0.68
N LEU A 269 27.88 -20.99 0.95
CA LEU A 269 28.72 -21.61 1.99
C LEU A 269 28.09 -21.54 3.38
N ASP A 270 27.57 -20.37 3.76
CA ASP A 270 26.99 -20.15 5.08
C ASP A 270 25.75 -21.02 5.29
N LEU A 271 24.93 -21.22 4.26
CA LEU A 271 23.77 -22.11 4.31
C LEU A 271 24.19 -23.57 4.50
N ILE A 272 25.19 -24.03 3.74
CA ILE A 272 25.68 -25.41 3.85
C ILE A 272 26.37 -25.63 5.21
N CYS A 273 27.11 -24.65 5.72
CA CYS A 273 27.74 -24.74 7.03
C CYS A 273 26.69 -24.79 8.16
N GLN A 274 25.62 -23.99 8.06
CA GLN A 274 24.51 -24.03 8.99
C GLN A 274 23.74 -25.36 8.93
N GLU A 275 23.56 -25.93 7.73
CA GLU A 275 22.98 -27.26 7.54
C GLU A 275 23.81 -28.36 8.23
N LEU A 276 25.14 -28.19 8.25
CA LEU A 276 26.07 -29.10 8.91
C LEU A 276 26.26 -28.84 10.42
N GLY A 277 25.56 -27.85 10.99
CA GLY A 277 25.62 -27.53 12.42
C GLY A 277 26.74 -26.56 12.81
N TYR A 278 27.36 -25.86 11.85
CA TYR A 278 28.40 -24.85 12.11
C TYR A 278 27.86 -23.43 11.94
N ALA A 279 28.41 -22.48 12.69
CA ALA A 279 27.91 -21.10 12.71
C ALA A 279 28.03 -20.36 11.36
N ALA A 280 29.15 -20.52 10.65
CA ALA A 280 29.42 -19.79 9.41
C ALA A 280 30.51 -20.45 8.54
N ALA A 281 30.66 -19.96 7.31
CA ALA A 281 31.79 -20.29 6.46
C ALA A 281 33.01 -19.38 6.74
N GLY A 282 34.17 -20.01 6.89
CA GLY A 282 35.47 -19.38 7.04
C GLY A 282 36.26 -19.32 5.73
N ALA A 283 37.40 -20.00 5.71
CA ALA A 283 38.34 -19.97 4.60
C ALA A 283 37.77 -20.70 3.37
N ILE A 284 38.12 -20.23 2.17
CA ILE A 284 37.66 -20.78 0.88
C ILE A 284 38.83 -21.03 -0.07
N GLY A 285 38.66 -21.92 -1.04
CA GLY A 285 39.62 -22.09 -2.12
C GLY A 285 39.13 -22.96 -3.26
N GLY A 286 39.87 -22.95 -4.37
CA GLY A 286 39.67 -23.88 -5.47
C GLY A 286 40.19 -25.29 -5.17
N THR A 287 39.82 -26.27 -5.98
CA THR A 287 40.32 -27.67 -5.87
C THR A 287 40.95 -28.24 -7.14
N CYS A 288 40.97 -27.49 -8.25
CA CYS A 288 41.38 -27.99 -9.58
C CYS A 288 40.59 -29.24 -10.06
N GLY A 289 39.34 -29.40 -9.64
CA GLY A 289 38.51 -30.56 -10.00
C GLY A 289 38.60 -31.74 -9.05
N ASN A 290 39.41 -31.65 -8.00
CA ASN A 290 39.47 -32.67 -6.96
C ASN A 290 38.32 -32.53 -5.97
N VAL A 291 37.79 -33.68 -5.54
CA VAL A 291 36.89 -33.77 -4.38
C VAL A 291 37.75 -34.06 -3.16
N CYS A 292 37.65 -33.23 -2.11
CA CYS A 292 38.44 -33.37 -0.89
C CYS A 292 39.96 -33.41 -1.12
N GLY A 293 40.48 -32.44 -1.90
CA GLY A 293 41.91 -32.29 -2.18
C GLY A 293 42.21 -31.02 -2.98
N TYR A 294 43.49 -30.75 -3.26
CA TYR A 294 43.92 -29.55 -3.97
C TYR A 294 44.90 -29.89 -5.10
N CYS A 295 44.40 -29.96 -6.34
CA CYS A 295 45.23 -30.14 -7.54
C CYS A 295 46.15 -31.38 -7.48
N GLU A 296 45.61 -32.47 -6.93
CA GLU A 296 46.27 -33.76 -6.71
C GLU A 296 45.62 -34.86 -7.56
N ASP A 297 46.18 -36.08 -7.58
CA ASP A 297 45.53 -37.23 -8.19
C ASP A 297 44.57 -37.94 -7.19
N ALA A 298 43.43 -38.41 -7.68
CA ALA A 298 42.53 -39.40 -7.04
C ALA A 298 42.25 -39.24 -5.52
N THR A 299 41.75 -38.07 -5.11
CA THR A 299 41.27 -37.80 -3.73
C THR A 299 39.78 -38.07 -3.57
N SER A 300 39.34 -38.34 -2.34
CA SER A 300 37.92 -38.47 -1.97
C SER A 300 37.73 -38.21 -0.48
N CYS A 301 36.49 -38.09 0.00
CA CYS A 301 36.20 -37.94 1.43
C CYS A 301 36.77 -39.10 2.29
N GLY A 302 36.86 -40.32 1.74
CA GLY A 302 37.42 -41.48 2.44
C GLY A 302 38.95 -41.54 2.40
N ARG A 303 39.58 -40.73 1.53
CA ARG A 303 41.03 -40.60 1.36
C ARG A 303 41.35 -39.14 1.00
N PRO A 304 41.18 -38.21 1.96
CA PRO A 304 41.35 -36.80 1.69
C PRO A 304 42.81 -36.47 1.35
N GLY A 305 42.98 -35.52 0.45
CA GLY A 305 44.27 -34.94 0.05
C GLY A 305 44.62 -33.70 0.86
N GLN A 306 45.37 -32.78 0.24
CA GLN A 306 45.77 -31.53 0.86
C GLN A 306 44.58 -30.57 1.03
N ARG A 307 44.39 -30.11 2.26
CA ARG A 307 43.50 -29.00 2.62
C ARG A 307 44.23 -27.67 2.42
N PHE A 308 43.83 -26.88 1.43
CA PHE A 308 44.45 -25.60 1.11
C PHE A 308 43.43 -24.58 0.61
N PHE A 309 43.35 -23.43 1.28
CA PHE A 309 42.40 -22.37 0.99
C PHE A 309 43.12 -21.18 0.35
N ASP A 310 43.10 -21.12 -0.98
CA ASP A 310 43.78 -20.09 -1.77
C ASP A 310 42.97 -18.80 -1.97
N GLY A 311 41.76 -18.73 -1.39
CA GLY A 311 40.82 -17.62 -1.58
C GLY A 311 40.14 -17.62 -2.95
N GLY A 312 40.37 -18.63 -3.79
CA GLY A 312 39.76 -18.76 -5.11
C GLY A 312 38.32 -19.27 -5.05
N GLY A 313 37.58 -19.05 -6.14
CA GLY A 313 36.23 -19.57 -6.31
C GLY A 313 35.10 -18.58 -5.99
N GLU A 314 35.40 -17.34 -5.61
CA GLU A 314 34.39 -16.29 -5.42
C GLU A 314 33.61 -16.00 -6.69
N CYS A 315 32.27 -16.08 -6.60
CA CYS A 315 31.38 -15.85 -7.74
C CYS A 315 30.28 -14.81 -7.45
N GLY A 316 30.24 -14.28 -6.23
CA GLY A 316 29.43 -13.11 -5.87
C GLY A 316 28.52 -13.37 -4.68
N THR A 317 27.38 -12.69 -4.67
CA THR A 317 26.34 -12.81 -3.65
C THR A 317 24.98 -12.72 -4.30
N ASP A 318 24.01 -13.50 -3.84
CA ASP A 318 22.61 -13.40 -4.23
C ASP A 318 21.69 -13.28 -2.99
N GLU A 319 20.39 -13.51 -3.15
CA GLU A 319 19.39 -13.44 -2.07
C GLU A 319 19.61 -14.48 -0.97
N LEU A 320 20.34 -15.56 -1.25
CA LEU A 320 20.65 -16.66 -0.33
C LEU A 320 22.04 -16.51 0.33
N GLY A 321 22.84 -15.54 -0.11
CA GLY A 321 24.08 -15.15 0.56
C GLY A 321 25.30 -15.22 -0.35
N ARG A 322 26.47 -15.50 0.25
CA ARG A 322 27.75 -15.57 -0.46
C ARG A 322 27.84 -16.83 -1.31
N LEU A 323 28.29 -16.65 -2.55
CA LEU A 323 28.39 -17.69 -3.56
C LEU A 323 29.85 -17.93 -3.96
N ILE A 324 30.28 -19.19 -3.84
CA ILE A 324 31.47 -19.69 -4.52
C ILE A 324 31.05 -20.63 -5.65
N CYS A 325 31.85 -20.75 -6.71
CA CYS A 325 31.52 -21.61 -7.84
C CYS A 325 32.73 -22.30 -8.45
N TYR A 326 32.45 -23.18 -9.41
CA TYR A 326 33.36 -24.17 -10.00
C TYR A 326 33.63 -25.35 -9.06
N THR A 327 34.86 -25.84 -9.05
CA THR A 327 35.34 -26.92 -8.19
C THR A 327 36.11 -26.29 -7.03
N VAL A 328 35.49 -26.29 -5.86
CA VAL A 328 35.87 -25.47 -4.71
C VAL A 328 35.81 -26.25 -3.40
N GLN A 329 36.38 -25.67 -2.35
CA GLN A 329 36.38 -26.17 -1.00
C GLN A 329 36.30 -25.00 -0.01
N TRP A 330 35.75 -25.27 1.16
CA TRP A 330 35.65 -24.28 2.23
C TRP A 330 35.71 -24.92 3.61
N GLU A 331 35.97 -24.07 4.59
CA GLU A 331 35.89 -24.41 6.00
C GLU A 331 34.60 -23.84 6.59
N CYS A 332 33.85 -24.68 7.28
CA CYS A 332 32.81 -24.26 8.21
C CYS A 332 33.43 -24.13 9.59
N VAL A 333 33.02 -23.10 10.33
CA VAL A 333 33.54 -22.77 11.67
C VAL A 333 32.39 -22.41 12.60
N ASN A 334 32.57 -22.69 13.90
CA ASN A 334 31.74 -22.17 14.99
C ASN A 334 32.22 -20.80 15.51
#